data_AF-A0A9N9IUQ5-F1
#
_entry.id   AF-A0A9N9IUQ5-F1
#
_cell.length_a   1.000
_cell.length_b   1.000
_cell.length_c   1.000
_cell.angle_alpha   90.00
_cell.angle_beta   90.00
_cell.angle_gamma   90.00
#
_symmetry.space_group_name_H-M   'P 1'
#
loop_
_entity.id
_entity.type
_entity.pdbx_description
1 polymer ?
#
loop_
_entity_poly.entity_id
_entity_poly.type
_entity_poly.pdbx_seq_one_letter_code
_entity_poly.pdbx_strand_id
1 'polypeptide(L)'
;MSNSISYDQKTVALLVVDMQESLRNEVIDIIPNVQSIVKTCHEKEIPVFWTQYGHRNLQFDGGAVGRWWGEGSIIWGSEEWKILRELQPFIS
;
A
#
# COMPACT_ATOMS: atom_id res chain seq x y z
N MET A 1 14.91 21.36 12.96
CA MET A 1 13.72 21.40 13.85
C MET A 1 12.81 20.28 13.41
N SER A 2 12.53 19.30 14.28
CA SER A 2 11.54 18.27 13.98
C SER A 2 10.15 18.86 14.18
N ASN A 3 9.42 19.13 13.11
CA ASN A 3 7.99 19.42 13.21
C ASN A 3 7.28 18.11 13.53
N SER A 4 7.05 17.81 14.82
CA SER A 4 6.21 16.67 15.19
C SER A 4 4.75 17.09 15.09
N ILE A 5 4.02 16.45 14.18
CA ILE A 5 2.56 16.54 14.14
C ILE A 5 2.04 15.62 15.26
N SER A 6 1.36 16.18 16.25
CA SER A 6 0.70 15.40 17.30
C SER A 6 -0.53 14.69 16.72
N TYR A 7 -0.78 13.46 17.15
CA TYR A 7 -1.99 12.72 16.79
C TYR A 7 -2.61 12.06 18.03
N ASP A 8 -3.93 11.88 18.00
CA ASP A 8 -4.66 11.08 18.99
C ASP A 8 -4.91 9.69 18.40
N GLN A 9 -4.47 8.66 19.14
CA GLN A 9 -4.58 7.26 18.75
C GLN A 9 -6.04 6.82 18.52
N LYS A 10 -7.01 7.48 19.18
CA LYS A 10 -8.44 7.17 19.05
C LYS A 10 -9.11 7.75 17.81
N THR A 11 -8.45 8.69 17.12
CA THR A 11 -9.03 9.42 15.98
C THR A 11 -8.17 9.34 14.72
N VAL A 12 -7.12 8.52 14.75
CA VAL A 12 -6.20 8.31 13.62
C VAL A 12 -6.31 6.89 13.09
N ALA A 13 -5.97 6.72 11.82
CA ALA A 13 -5.72 5.44 11.19
C ALA A 13 -4.49 5.57 10.29
N LEU A 14 -3.82 4.44 10.02
CA LEU A 14 -2.78 4.35 9.01
C LEU A 14 -3.40 3.87 7.70
N LEU A 15 -3.16 4.61 6.62
CA LEU A 15 -3.45 4.17 5.26
C LEU A 15 -2.13 3.82 4.57
N VAL A 16 -1.91 2.55 4.27
CA VAL A 16 -0.76 2.09 3.49
C VAL A 16 -1.17 2.05 2.02
N VAL A 17 -0.57 2.93 1.23
CA VAL A 17 -1.00 3.18 -0.15
C VAL A 17 -0.16 2.37 -1.12
N ASP A 18 -0.81 1.47 -1.86
CA ASP A 18 -0.31 0.77 -3.04
C ASP A 18 1.08 0.13 -2.89
N MET A 19 1.37 -0.44 -1.72
CA MET A 19 2.61 -1.19 -1.46
C MET A 19 2.55 -2.60 -2.07
N GLN A 20 2.48 -2.66 -3.41
CA GLN A 20 2.33 -3.87 -4.21
C GLN A 20 3.63 -4.28 -4.90
N GLU A 21 3.77 -5.54 -5.31
CA GLU A 21 4.98 -6.08 -5.95
C GLU A 21 5.39 -5.33 -7.23
N SER A 22 4.42 -4.86 -8.02
CA SER A 22 4.64 -3.99 -9.19
C SER A 22 5.42 -2.71 -8.89
N LEU A 23 5.29 -2.17 -7.68
CA LEU A 23 5.94 -0.93 -7.25
C LEU A 23 7.19 -1.19 -6.40
N ARG A 24 7.61 -2.46 -6.24
CA ARG A 24 8.73 -2.86 -5.38
C ARG A 24 9.97 -2.00 -5.60
N ASN A 25 10.38 -1.81 -6.85
CA ASN A 25 11.61 -1.07 -7.16
C ASN A 25 11.52 0.40 -6.74
N GLU A 26 10.33 0.98 -6.75
CA GLU A 26 10.10 2.38 -6.37
C GLU A 26 10.05 2.57 -4.85
N VAL A 27 9.69 1.52 -4.10
CA VAL A 27 9.45 1.60 -2.66
C VAL A 27 10.44 0.80 -1.81
N ILE A 28 11.39 0.10 -2.42
CA ILE A 28 12.29 -0.85 -1.72
C ILE A 28 12.99 -0.22 -0.51
N ASP A 29 13.43 1.02 -0.64
CA ASP A 29 14.18 1.74 0.40
C ASP A 29 13.31 2.15 1.59
N ILE A 30 11.98 2.22 1.42
CA ILE A 30 11.05 2.62 2.48
C ILE A 30 10.36 1.44 3.18
N ILE A 31 10.49 0.22 2.64
CA ILE A 31 9.84 -0.98 3.21
C ILE A 31 10.11 -1.13 4.72
N PRO A 32 11.36 -1.02 5.24
CA PRO A 32 11.61 -1.20 6.67
C PRO A 32 10.89 -0.15 7.54
N ASN A 33 10.79 1.09 7.06
CA ASN A 33 10.11 2.17 7.77
C ASN A 33 8.59 1.93 7.80
N VAL A 34 8.01 1.53 6.67
CA VAL A 34 6.58 1.20 6.59
C VAL A 34 6.24 0.02 7.51
N GLN A 35 7.08 -1.04 7.51
CA GLN A 35 6.93 -2.16 8.45
C GLN A 35 6.92 -1.70 9.90
N SER A 36 7.86 -0.82 10.28
CA SER A 36 7.93 -0.28 11.63
C SER A 36 6.65 0.48 12.00
N ILE A 37 6.13 1.31 11.09
CA ILE A 37 4.91 2.10 11.33
C ILE A 37 3.69 1.18 11.47
N VAL A 38 3.52 0.21 10.56
CA VAL A 38 2.43 -0.78 10.61
C VAL A 38 2.46 -1.56 11.93
N LYS A 39 3.64 -2.04 12.34
CA LYS A 39 3.83 -2.73 13.62
C LYS A 39 3.41 -1.84 14.80
N THR A 40 3.89 -0.61 14.86
CA THR A 40 3.53 0.33 15.94
C THR A 40 2.03 0.64 15.96
N CYS A 41 1.38 0.76 14.79
CA CYS A 41 -0.07 0.97 14.73
C CYS A 41 -0.83 -0.24 15.29
N HIS A 42 -0.46 -1.47 14.91
CA HIS A 42 -1.08 -2.68 15.48
C HIS A 42 -0.86 -2.79 16.99
N GLU A 43 0.36 -2.54 17.49
CA GLU A 43 0.67 -2.57 18.93
C GLU A 43 -0.13 -1.54 19.74
N LYS A 44 -0.57 -0.46 19.11
CA LYS A 44 -1.35 0.63 19.71
C LYS A 44 -2.84 0.56 19.38
N GLU A 45 -3.31 -0.53 18.78
CA GLU A 45 -4.70 -0.71 18.37
C GLU A 45 -5.20 0.39 17.40
N ILE A 46 -4.29 0.99 16.64
CA ILE A 46 -4.61 1.96 15.59
C ILE A 46 -4.99 1.19 14.32
N PRO A 47 -6.16 1.45 13.71
CA PRO A 47 -6.56 0.78 12.48
C PRO A 47 -5.56 0.99 11.34
N VAL A 48 -5.25 -0.09 10.63
CA VAL A 48 -4.42 -0.07 9.41
C VAL A 48 -5.27 -0.51 8.23
N PHE A 49 -5.36 0.35 7.22
CA PHE A 49 -6.04 0.09 5.96
C PHE A 49 -5.03 0.05 4.82
N TRP A 50 -5.31 -0.81 3.84
CA TRP A 50 -4.47 -0.99 2.66
C TRP A 50 -5.26 -0.58 1.43
N THR A 51 -4.65 0.23 0.56
CA THR A 51 -5.11 0.30 -0.83
C THR A 51 -4.36 -0.72 -1.66
N GLN A 52 -5.05 -1.26 -2.66
CA GLN A 52 -4.48 -2.23 -3.57
C GLN A 52 -5.10 -2.00 -4.95
N TYR A 53 -4.42 -1.21 -5.76
CA TYR A 53 -4.88 -0.83 -7.07
C TYR A 53 -4.64 -1.96 -8.09
N GLY A 54 -5.65 -2.22 -8.93
CA GLY A 54 -5.55 -3.18 -10.01
C GLY A 54 -6.81 -3.24 -10.84
N HIS A 55 -6.64 -3.43 -12.15
CA HIS A 55 -7.71 -3.53 -13.14
C HIS A 55 -8.16 -4.97 -13.29
N ARG A 56 -9.49 -5.20 -13.26
CA ARG A 56 -10.07 -6.50 -13.60
C ARG A 56 -10.21 -6.65 -15.11
N ASN A 57 -10.48 -5.55 -15.80
CA ASN A 57 -10.45 -5.50 -17.26
C ASN A 57 -10.13 -4.08 -17.73
N LEU A 58 -8.89 -3.90 -18.19
CA LEU A 58 -8.35 -2.61 -18.59
C LEU A 58 -9.20 -1.88 -19.65
N GLN A 59 -9.91 -2.60 -20.52
CA GLN A 59 -10.79 -1.96 -21.51
C GLN A 59 -12.02 -1.30 -20.87
N PHE A 60 -12.52 -1.84 -19.76
CA PHE A 60 -13.73 -1.35 -19.09
C PHE A 60 -13.44 -0.46 -17.89
N ASP A 61 -12.38 -0.72 -17.13
CA ASP A 61 -12.04 0.00 -15.90
C ASP A 61 -10.74 0.81 -15.99
N GLY A 62 -10.03 0.78 -17.12
CA GLY A 62 -8.74 1.45 -17.31
C GLY A 62 -8.80 2.97 -17.31
N GLY A 63 -9.83 3.56 -17.91
CA GLY A 63 -10.01 5.01 -17.96
C GLY A 63 -8.77 5.77 -18.44
N ALA A 64 -8.41 6.86 -17.76
CA ALA A 64 -7.20 7.62 -18.08
C ALA A 64 -5.92 6.87 -17.70
N VAL A 65 -5.94 6.07 -16.64
CA VAL A 65 -4.77 5.35 -16.13
C VAL A 65 -4.32 4.30 -17.15
N GLY A 66 -5.25 3.51 -17.70
CA GLY A 66 -4.96 2.58 -18.78
C GLY A 66 -4.47 3.23 -20.08
N ARG A 67 -4.83 4.50 -20.34
CA ARG A 67 -4.29 5.25 -21.49
C ARG A 67 -2.87 5.77 -21.25
N TRP A 68 -2.54 6.17 -20.02
CA TRP A 68 -1.24 6.73 -19.68
C TRP A 68 -0.19 5.66 -19.39
N TRP A 69 -0.60 4.55 -18.78
CA TRP A 69 0.30 3.49 -18.36
C TRP A 69 0.25 2.25 -19.25
N GLY A 70 -0.85 2.04 -19.99
CA GLY A 70 -0.95 0.95 -20.98
C GLY A 70 -0.62 -0.42 -20.37
N GLU A 71 0.39 -1.08 -20.92
CA GLU A 71 0.92 -2.37 -20.44
C GLU A 71 1.51 -2.32 -19.03
N GLY A 72 1.88 -1.13 -18.53
CA GLY A 72 2.30 -0.93 -17.13
C GLY A 72 1.14 -0.88 -16.13
N SER A 73 -0.10 -1.10 -16.57
CA SER A 73 -1.26 -1.14 -15.69
C SER A 73 -1.32 -2.46 -14.92
N ILE A 74 -1.53 -2.40 -13.61
CA ILE A 74 -1.53 -3.57 -12.74
C ILE A 74 -2.82 -4.38 -12.94
N ILE A 75 -2.69 -5.67 -13.24
CA ILE A 75 -3.83 -6.57 -13.42
C ILE A 75 -4.21 -7.21 -12.09
N TRP A 76 -5.49 -7.07 -11.71
CA TRP A 76 -6.04 -7.63 -10.48
C TRP A 76 -5.78 -9.15 -10.41
N GLY A 77 -5.31 -9.62 -9.25
CA GLY A 77 -5.03 -11.04 -8.98
C GLY A 77 -3.69 -11.56 -9.52
N SER A 78 -2.95 -10.76 -10.30
CA SER A 78 -1.59 -11.13 -10.74
C SER A 78 -0.59 -11.15 -9.57
N GLU A 79 0.61 -11.72 -9.79
CA GLU A 79 1.69 -11.66 -8.78
C GLU A 79 2.10 -10.21 -8.49
N GLU A 80 2.19 -9.38 -9.52
CA GLU A 80 2.55 -7.96 -9.43
C GLU A 80 1.51 -7.12 -8.67
N TRP A 81 0.26 -7.61 -8.62
CA TRP A 81 -0.82 -6.98 -7.88
C TRP A 81 -0.76 -7.24 -6.38
N LYS A 82 -0.11 -8.31 -5.92
CA LYS A 82 -0.09 -8.67 -4.50
C LYS A 82 0.60 -7.60 -3.67
N ILE A 83 0.14 -7.41 -2.44
CA ILE A 83 0.86 -6.63 -1.43
C ILE A 83 2.24 -7.26 -1.22
N LEU A 84 3.27 -6.40 -1.11
CA LEU A 84 4.65 -6.79 -0.86
C LEU A 84 4.72 -7.80 0.29
N ARG A 85 5.42 -8.90 0.07
CA ARG A 85 5.50 -10.02 1.03
C ARG A 85 5.96 -9.58 2.42
N GLU A 86 6.84 -8.59 2.49
CA GLU A 86 7.38 -7.99 3.70
C GLU A 86 6.31 -7.26 4.53
N LEU A 87 5.21 -6.87 3.89
CA LEU A 87 4.14 -6.05 4.46
C LEU A 87 2.84 -6.83 4.65
N GLN A 88 2.80 -8.11 4.26
CA GLN A 88 1.62 -8.92 4.49
C GLN A 88 1.36 -9.05 6.00
N PRO A 89 0.10 -8.88 6.45
CA PRO A 89 -0.24 -9.04 7.86
C PRO A 89 0.20 -10.42 8.35
N PHE A 90 0.73 -10.51 9.56
CA PHE A 90 0.89 -11.79 10.24
C PHE A 90 -0.52 -12.35 10.50
N ILE A 91 -1.01 -13.20 9.61
CA ILE A 91 -2.17 -14.04 9.89
C ILE A 91 -1.63 -15.21 10.69
N SER A 92 -1.78 -15.15 12.01
CA SER A 92 -1.61 -16.30 12.90
C SER A 92 -2.72 -17.32 12.69
#